data_AF-A0A2D5PQM1-F1
#
_entry.id   AF-A0A2D5PQM1-F1
#
_cell.length_a   1.000
_cell.length_b   1.000
_cell.length_c   1.000
_cell.angle_alpha   90.00
_cell.angle_beta   90.00
_cell.angle_gamma   90.00
#
_symmetry.space_group_name_H-M   'P 1'
#
loop_
_entity.id
_entity.type
_entity.pdbx_description
1 polymer ?
#
loop_
_entity_poly.entity_id
_entity_poly.type
_entity_poly.pdbx_seq_one_letter_code
_entity_poly.pdbx_strand_id
1 'polypeptide(L)' 'MYKKLYEKINYSFKNENILDLVFTHKSSGEKNNERLEFLGDA' A
#
# COMPACT_ATOMS: atom_id res chain seq x y z
N MET A 1 -7.67 8.00 7.23
CA MET A 1 -8.19 6.73 7.84
C MET A 1 -7.10 5.85 8.48
N TYR A 2 -5.81 6.22 8.36
CA TYR A 2 -4.68 5.32 8.68
C TYR A 2 -3.76 5.76 9.85
N LYS A 3 -4.26 6.59 10.79
CA LYS A 3 -3.44 7.14 11.90
C LYS A 3 -2.70 6.06 12.71
N LYS A 4 -3.39 4.99 13.10
CA LYS A 4 -2.79 3.88 13.86
C LYS A 4 -1.70 3.12 13.08
N LEU A 5 -1.79 3.09 11.75
CA LEU A 5 -0.77 2.45 10.92
C LEU A 5 0.48 3.33 10.90
N TYR A 6 0.33 4.62 10.63
CA TYR A 6 1.44 5.58 10.56
C TYR A 6 2.23 5.67 11.86
N GLU A 7 1.56 5.60 13.01
CA GLU A 7 2.22 5.55 14.31
C GLU A 7 3.05 4.28 14.49
N LYS A 8 2.59 3.12 13.98
CA LYS A 8 3.31 1.83 14.10
C LYS A 8 4.53 1.75 13.20
N ILE A 9 4.44 2.26 11.97
CA ILE A 9 5.55 2.23 11.00
C ILE A 9 6.41 3.50 11.07
N ASN A 10 6.05 4.45 11.95
CA ASN A 10 6.66 5.78 12.07
C ASN A 10 6.85 6.49 10.72
N TYR A 11 5.91 6.28 9.79
CA TYR A 11 5.96 6.79 8.44
C TYR A 11 4.57 7.24 8.01
N SER A 12 4.48 8.50 7.58
CA SER A 12 3.25 9.07 7.05
C SER A 12 3.32 9.03 5.53
N PHE A 13 2.42 8.25 4.92
CA PHE A 13 2.32 8.24 3.46
C PHE A 13 1.75 9.57 2.98
N LYS A 14 2.46 10.20 2.05
CA LYS A 14 2.04 11.46 1.42
C LYS A 14 0.79 11.30 0.54
N ASN A 15 0.54 10.12 0.02
CA ASN A 15 -0.56 9.84 -0.90
C ASN A 15 -1.36 8.65 -0.38
N GLU A 16 -2.55 8.92 0.19
CA GLU A 16 -3.42 7.87 0.74
C GLU A 16 -3.90 6.89 -0.35
N ASN A 17 -3.95 7.29 -1.62
CA ASN A 17 -4.29 6.39 -2.73
C ASN A 17 -3.28 5.24 -2.90
N ILE A 18 -2.03 5.43 -2.46
CA ILE A 18 -1.03 4.37 -2.50
C ILE A 18 -1.38 3.29 -1.49
N LEU A 19 -1.93 3.65 -0.32
CA LEU A 19 -2.36 2.67 0.68
C LEU A 19 -3.52 1.85 0.17
N ASP A 20 -4.50 2.50 -0.47
CA ASP A 20 -5.62 1.77 -1.07
C ASP A 20 -5.10 0.77 -2.12
N LEU A 21 -4.10 1.15 -2.92
CA LEU A 21 -3.45 0.24 -3.87
C LEU A 21 -2.67 -0.89 -3.16
N VAL A 22 -1.90 -0.59 -2.11
CA VAL A 22 -1.13 -1.57 -1.31
C VAL A 22 -2.04 -2.62 -0.67
N PHE A 23 -3.22 -2.20 -0.21
CA PHE A 23 -4.21 -3.11 0.37
C PHE A 23 -5.14 -3.75 -0.67
N THR A 24 -5.02 -3.39 -1.95
CA THR A 24 -5.77 -4.02 -3.03
C THR A 24 -5.04 -5.25 -3.52
N HIS A 25 -5.55 -6.42 -3.13
CA HIS A 25 -5.03 -7.70 -3.57
C HIS A 25 -5.24 -7.92 -5.07
N LYS A 26 -4.37 -8.71 -5.71
CA LYS A 26 -4.43 -9.05 -7.15
C LYS A 26 -5.77 -9.60 -7.65
N SER A 27 -6.55 -10.21 -6.77
CA SER A 27 -7.90 -10.69 -7.08
C SER A 27 -8.88 -9.57 -7.44
N SER A 28 -8.58 -8.32 -7.10
CA SER A 28 -9.45 -7.15 -7.32
C SER A 28 -9.30 -6.51 -8.70
N GLY A 29 -8.41 -7.00 -9.58
CA GLY A 29 -8.28 -6.55 -10.97
C GLY A 29 -6.91 -5.92 -11.31
N GLU A 30 -6.85 -5.18 -12.42
CA GLU A 30 -5.60 -4.63 -12.99
C GLU A 30 -4.90 -3.56 -12.12
N LYS A 31 -5.63 -2.90 -11.22
CA LYS A 31 -5.05 -2.00 -10.20
C LYS A 31 -4.90 -2.76 -8.90
N ASN A 32 -3.72 -3.33 -8.69
CA ASN A 32 -3.41 -4.10 -7.49
C ASN A 32 -1.98 -3.82 -6.99
N ASN A 33 -1.63 -4.44 -5.87
CA ASN A 33 -0.34 -4.30 -5.21
C ASN A 33 0.81 -5.14 -5.83
N GLU A 34 0.61 -5.98 -6.86
CA GLU A 34 1.65 -6.89 -7.38
C GLU A 34 2.92 -6.14 -7.83
N ARG A 35 2.76 -4.99 -8.47
CA ARG A 35 3.91 -4.16 -8.88
C ARG A 35 4.71 -3.63 -7.69
N LEU A 36 4.03 -3.31 -6.58
CA LEU A 36 4.67 -2.83 -5.37
C LEU A 36 5.36 -3.97 -4.62
N GLU A 37 4.76 -5.17 -4.61
CA GLU A 37 5.39 -6.38 -4.09
C GLU A 37 6.67 -6.72 -4.86
N PHE A 38 6.64 -6.67 -6.19
CA PHE A 38 7.83 -6.91 -7.02
C PHE A 38 8.97 -5.92 -6.72
N LEU A 39 8.66 -4.64 -6.53
CA LEU A 39 9.68 -3.65 -6.18
C LEU A 39 10.26 -3.84 -4.78
N GLY A 40 9.46 -4.38 -3.85
CA GLY A 40 9.88 -4.64 -2.47
C GLY A 40 10.68 -5.94 -2.29
N ASP A 41 10.54 -6.89 -3.22
CA ASP A 41 11.28 -8.17 -3.23
C ASP A 41 12.69 -8.05 -3.88
N ALA A 42 12.88 -7.02 -4.72
CA ALA A 42 14.16 -6.72 -5.39
C ALA A 42 15.16 -6.01 -4.47
#